data_AF-A0A7W1L9U7-F1
#
_entry.id   AF-A0A7W1L9U7-F1
#
_cell.length_a   1.000
_cell.length_b   1.000
_cell.length_c   1.000
_cell.angle_alpha   90.00
_cell.angle_beta   90.00
_cell.angle_gamma   90.00
#
_symmetry.space_group_name_H-M   'P 1'
#
loop_
_entity.id
_entity.type
_entity.pdbx_description
1 polymer ?
#
loop_
_entity_poly.entity_id
_entity_poly.type
_entity_poly.pdbx_seq_one_letter_code
_entity_poly.pdbx_strand_id
1 'polypeptide(L)' 'MAKKPKILAFAGSLREHSYSKRVVKTAVKGAEVAGAEVTYIDLRDYP' A
#
# COMPACT_ATOMS: atom_id res chain seq x y z
N MET A 1 -18.43 -3.41 18.37
CA MET A 1 -18.09 -3.31 16.93
C MET A 1 -16.62 -3.65 16.76
N ALA A 2 -16.26 -4.56 15.85
CA ALA A 2 -14.85 -4.82 15.54
C ALA A 2 -14.27 -3.64 14.75
N LYS A 3 -13.12 -3.10 15.19
CA LYS A 3 -12.47 -1.97 14.54
C LYS A 3 -11.82 -2.44 13.23
N LYS A 4 -12.12 -1.76 12.12
CA LYS A 4 -11.49 -2.01 10.82
C LYS A 4 -9.96 -1.72 10.92
N PRO A 5 -9.06 -2.66 10.59
CA PRO A 5 -7.63 -2.39 10.59
C PRO A 5 -7.30 -1.24 9.63
N LYS A 6 -6.48 -0.28 10.08
CA LYS A 6 -6.00 0.83 9.24
C LYS A 6 -4.54 0.59 8.90
N ILE A 7 -4.23 0.51 7.61
CA ILE A 7 -2.89 0.17 7.11
C ILE A 7 -2.38 1.31 6.23
N LEU A 8 -1.17 1.80 6.52
CA LEU A 8 -0.42 2.67 5.62
C LEU A 8 0.57 1.82 4.82
N ALA A 9 0.43 1.83 3.49
CA ALA A 9 1.24 1.02 2.59
C ALA A 9 2.09 1.93 1.69
N PHE A 10 3.41 1.72 1.68
CA PHE A 10 4.34 2.43 0.80
C PHE A 10 5.50 1.52 0.42
N ALA A 11 6.20 1.87 -0.66
CA ALA A 11 7.42 1.18 -1.07
C ALA A 11 8.60 2.15 -1.05
N GLY A 12 9.72 1.74 -0.44
CA GLY A 12 10.96 2.53 -0.32
C GLY A 12 11.76 2.67 -1.62
N SER A 13 11.10 2.91 -2.75
CA SER A 13 11.76 3.01 -4.05
C SER A 13 11.14 4.13 -4.87
N LEU A 14 11.98 4.97 -5.47
CA LEU A 14 11.56 6.02 -6.40
C LEU A 14 11.58 5.56 -7.87
N ARG A 15 12.13 4.37 -8.15
CA ARG A 15 12.20 3.81 -9.51
C ARG A 15 10.81 3.50 -10.04
N GLU A 16 10.58 3.76 -11.32
CA GLU A 16 9.30 3.53 -12.00
C GLU A 16 8.90 2.06 -12.02
N HIS A 17 9.82 1.19 -12.45
CA HIS A 17 9.60 -0.26 -12.57
C HIS A 17 10.05 -1.02 -11.32
N SER A 18 9.80 -0.46 -10.13
CA SER A 18 10.17 -1.10 -8.87
C SER A 18 9.33 -2.34 -8.58
N TYR A 19 10.00 -3.47 -8.33
CA TYR A 19 9.34 -4.70 -7.87
C TYR A 19 8.61 -4.48 -6.54
N SER A 20 9.20 -3.72 -5.61
CA SER A 20 8.57 -3.41 -4.31
C SER A 20 7.25 -2.66 -4.49
N LYS A 21 7.16 -1.74 -5.46
CA LYS A 21 5.90 -1.04 -5.80
C LYS A 21 4.84 -2.00 -6.35
N ARG A 22 5.25 -2.98 -7.16
CA ARG A 22 4.32 -3.99 -7.70
C ARG A 22 3.79 -4.90 -6.58
N VAL A 23 4.69 -5.38 -5.72
CA VAL A 23 4.34 -6.24 -4.58
C VAL A 23 3.40 -5.54 -3.62
N VAL A 24 3.71 -4.29 -3.22
CA VAL A 24 2.86 -3.56 -2.27
C VAL A 24 1.46 -3.30 -2.84
N LYS A 25 1.33 -3.00 -4.14
CA LYS A 25 0.01 -2.85 -4.79
C LYS A 25 -0.82 -4.13 -4.74
N THR A 26 -0.19 -5.31 -4.87
CA THR A 26 -0.87 -6.59 -4.69
C THR A 26 -1.28 -6.80 -3.22
N ALA A 27 -0.40 -6.47 -2.27
CA ALA A 27 -0.69 -6.59 -0.84
C ALA A 27 -1.83 -5.66 -0.39
N VAL A 28 -1.89 -4.43 -0.91
CA VAL A 28 -2.99 -3.48 -0.67
C VAL A 28 -4.33 -4.11 -1.05
N LYS A 29 -4.45 -4.67 -2.26
CA LYS A 29 -5.67 -5.35 -2.71
C LYS A 29 -6.05 -6.51 -1.78
N GLY A 30 -5.07 -7.32 -1.37
CA GLY A 30 -5.31 -8.42 -0.44
C GLY A 30 -5.81 -7.95 0.93
N ALA A 31 -5.24 -6.86 1.44
CA ALA A 31 -5.65 -6.26 2.70
C ALA A 31 -7.06 -5.65 2.63
N GLU A 32 -7.40 -4.96 1.53
CA GLU A 32 -8.74 -4.42 1.30
C GLU A 32 -9.79 -5.52 1.23
N VAL A 33 -9.50 -6.62 0.52
CA VAL A 33 -10.38 -7.82 0.46
C VAL A 33 -10.56 -8.46 1.84
N ALA A 34 -9.52 -8.47 2.68
CA ALA A 34 -9.60 -8.92 4.07
C ALA A 34 -10.33 -7.94 5.01
N GLY A 35 -10.86 -6.83 4.47
CA GLY A 35 -11.62 -5.86 5.22
C GLY A 35 -10.77 -4.78 5.89
N ALA A 36 -9.52 -4.55 5.48
CA ALA A 36 -8.73 -3.41 5.96
C ALA A 36 -9.12 -2.10 5.24
N GLU A 37 -8.88 -0.98 5.91
CA GLU A 37 -8.83 0.36 5.32
C GLU A 37 -7.38 0.68 5.04
N VAL A 38 -7.03 0.84 3.76
CA VAL A 38 -5.63 0.97 3.34
C VAL A 38 -5.41 2.33 2.68
N THR A 39 -4.38 3.05 3.12
CA THR A 39 -3.86 4.24 2.45
C THR A 39 -2.57 3.84 1.75
N TYR A 40 -2.54 3.95 0.42
CA TYR A 40 -1.33 3.74 -0.36
C TYR A 40 -0.64 5.08 -0.65
N ILE A 41 0.68 5.12 -0.45
CA ILE A 41 1.55 6.24 -0.79
C ILE A 41 2.62 5.77 -1.78
N ASP A 42 2.74 6.46 -2.91
CA ASP A 42 3.95 6.39 -3.74
C ASP A 42 4.89 7.53 -3.31
N LEU A 43 6.10 7.18 -2.88
CA LEU A 43 7.08 8.17 -2.45
C LEU A 43 7.50 9.15 -3.57
N ARG A 44 7.26 8.83 -4.85
CA ARG A 44 7.46 9.76 -5.97
C ARG A 44 6.50 10.95 -5.96
N ASP A 45 5.38 10.83 -5.25
CA ASP A 45 4.36 11.87 -5.17
C ASP A 45 4.69 12.93 -4.10
N TYR A 46 5.83 12.77 -3.42
CA TYR A 46 6.28 13.61 -2.29
C TYR A 46 7.64 14.25 -2.60
N PRO A 47 7.92 15.47 -2.09
CA PRO A 47 9.17 16.21 -2.33
C PRO A 47 10.45 15.49 -1.88
#